data_AF-N1ZNN3-F1
#
_entry.id   AF-N1ZNN3-F1
#
_cell.length_a   1.000
_cell.length_b   1.000
_cell.length_c   1.000
_cell.angle_alpha   90.00
_cell.angle_beta   90.00
_cell.angle_gamma   90.00
#
_symmetry.space_group_name_H-M   'P 1'
#
loop_
_entity.id
_entity.type
_entity.pdbx_description
1 polymer ?
#
loop_
_entity_poly.entity_id
_entity_poly.type
_entity_poly.pdbx_seq_one_letter_code
_entity_poly.pdbx_strand_id
1 'polypeptide(L)'
;MDYVKIYNKYNKSINLLMKWGYEVYISNTNEKDKIYFDDFMWSAQKDGKIYTEQDPLRLLGLIILLQEYAAETATEDFDEEDFDMLTESYSLKPSKY
;
A
#
# COMPACT_ATOMS: atom_id res chain seq x y z
N MET A 1 -3.58 2.13 -25.35
CA MET A 1 -2.80 0.89 -25.14
C MET A 1 -2.33 0.74 -23.69
N ASP A 2 -2.31 1.80 -22.89
CA ASP A 2 -1.82 1.78 -21.49
C ASP A 2 -2.80 1.20 -20.47
N TYR A 3 -4.12 1.35 -20.68
CA TYR A 3 -5.14 0.74 -19.82
C TYR A 3 -5.01 -0.79 -19.69
N VAL A 4 -4.65 -1.49 -20.77
CA VAL A 4 -4.42 -2.94 -20.75
C VAL A 4 -3.20 -3.30 -19.90
N LYS A 5 -2.15 -2.46 -19.91
CA LYS A 5 -0.95 -2.66 -19.08
C LYS A 5 -1.21 -2.39 -17.60
N ILE A 6 -2.00 -1.35 -17.27
CA ILE A 6 -2.42 -1.04 -15.90
C ILE A 6 -3.28 -2.16 -15.32
N TYR A 7 -4.27 -2.63 -16.08
CA TYR A 7 -5.13 -3.75 -15.69
C TYR A 7 -4.32 -5.04 -15.44
N ASN A 8 -3.27 -5.27 -16.24
CA ASN A 8 -2.36 -6.39 -16.05
C ASN A 8 -1.53 -6.27 -14.75
N LYS A 9 -1.09 -5.06 -14.38
CA LYS A 9 -0.35 -4.83 -13.12
C LYS A 9 -1.24 -5.06 -11.90
N TYR A 10 -2.46 -4.53 -11.88
CA TYR A 10 -3.38 -4.71 -10.76
C TYR A 10 -3.75 -6.18 -10.56
N ASN A 11 -4.07 -6.89 -11.64
CA ASN A 11 -4.35 -8.33 -11.57
C ASN A 11 -3.14 -9.13 -11.07
N LYS A 12 -1.91 -8.76 -11.47
CA LYS A 12 -0.69 -9.40 -10.96
C LYS A 12 -0.52 -9.16 -9.46
N SER A 13 -0.79 -7.96 -8.97
CA SER A 13 -0.70 -7.65 -7.54
C SER A 13 -1.68 -8.50 -6.73
N ILE A 14 -2.94 -8.55 -7.16
CA ILE A 14 -3.97 -9.36 -6.47
C ILE A 14 -3.66 -10.85 -6.53
N ASN A 15 -3.24 -11.36 -7.70
CA ASN A 15 -2.86 -12.77 -7.84
C ASN A 15 -1.67 -13.15 -6.94
N LEU A 16 -0.70 -12.25 -6.73
CA LEU A 16 0.43 -12.51 -5.86
C LEU A 16 -0.01 -12.56 -4.39
N LEU A 17 -0.87 -11.62 -3.95
CA LEU A 17 -1.44 -11.64 -2.60
C LEU A 17 -2.21 -12.94 -2.33
N MET A 18 -3.06 -13.38 -3.28
CA MET A 18 -3.78 -14.65 -3.17
C MET A 18 -2.81 -15.84 -3.12
N LYS A 19 -1.74 -15.83 -3.93
CA LYS A 19 -0.72 -16.89 -3.91
C LYS A 19 0.03 -16.96 -2.57
N TRP A 20 0.16 -15.84 -1.86
CA TRP A 20 0.72 -15.79 -0.51
C TRP A 20 -0.28 -16.15 0.60
N GLY A 21 -1.50 -16.53 0.23
CA GLY A 21 -2.53 -17.00 1.17
C GLY A 21 -3.33 -15.88 1.82
N TYR A 22 -3.35 -14.68 1.23
CA TYR A 22 -4.29 -13.63 1.63
C TYR A 22 -5.65 -13.83 0.96
N GLU A 23 -6.71 -13.67 1.73
CA GLU A 23 -8.05 -13.45 1.19
C GLU A 23 -8.17 -11.98 0.77
N VAL A 24 -8.59 -11.72 -0.47
CA VAL A 24 -8.65 -10.36 -1.03
C VAL A 24 -10.09 -9.96 -1.33
N TYR A 25 -10.49 -8.79 -0.85
CA TYR A 25 -11.83 -8.23 -1.00
C TYR A 25 -11.76 -6.83 -1.60
N ILE A 26 -12.86 -6.41 -2.23
CA ILE A 26 -13.07 -5.04 -2.68
C ILE A 26 -14.38 -4.53 -2.09
N SER A 27 -14.36 -3.35 -1.47
CA SER A 27 -15.54 -2.68 -0.95
C SER A 27 -15.66 -1.28 -1.57
N ASN A 28 -16.91 -0.83 -1.76
CA ASN A 28 -17.17 0.56 -2.10
C ASN A 28 -17.20 1.38 -0.80
N THR A 29 -16.38 2.42 -0.71
CA THR A 29 -16.28 3.30 0.46
C THR A 29 -17.36 4.37 0.50
N ASN A 30 -18.14 4.53 -0.58
CA ASN A 30 -19.22 5.50 -0.66
C ASN A 30 -20.57 4.79 -0.92
N GLU A 31 -21.37 4.62 0.14
CA GLU A 31 -22.69 3.98 0.07
C GLU A 31 -23.71 4.77 -0.78
N LYS A 32 -23.43 6.04 -1.11
CA LYS A 32 -24.37 6.95 -1.77
C LYS A 32 -24.09 7.21 -3.25
N ASP A 33 -22.89 6.92 -3.75
CA ASP A 33 -22.51 7.29 -5.11
C ASP A 33 -22.40 6.12 -6.09
N LYS A 34 -22.89 6.41 -7.30
CA LYS A 34 -22.85 5.54 -8.47
C LYS A 34 -21.39 5.39 -8.94
N ILE A 35 -20.81 4.21 -8.69
CA ILE A 35 -19.70 3.60 -9.45
C ILE A 35 -18.68 4.62 -9.99
N TYR A 36 -18.01 5.36 -9.11
CA TYR A 36 -16.75 6.01 -9.44
C TYR A 36 -15.62 5.11 -8.95
N PHE A 37 -14.63 4.85 -9.82
CA PHE A 37 -13.52 3.92 -9.54
C PHE A 37 -12.61 4.38 -8.38
N ASP A 38 -12.72 5.65 -7.97
CA ASP A 38 -11.93 6.24 -6.89
C ASP A 38 -12.47 5.88 -5.48
N ASP A 39 -13.68 5.31 -5.41
CA ASP A 39 -14.34 4.93 -4.15
C ASP A 39 -14.15 3.44 -3.80
N PHE A 40 -13.20 2.75 -4.43
CA PHE A 40 -12.92 1.35 -4.11
C PHE A 40 -11.77 1.21 -3.12
N MET A 41 -12.00 0.43 -2.07
CA MET A 41 -10.98 -0.01 -1.13
C MET A 41 -10.69 -1.49 -1.35
N TRP A 42 -9.41 -1.82 -1.50
CA TRP A 42 -8.93 -3.19 -1.52
C TRP A 42 -8.52 -3.60 -0.13
N SER A 43 -8.92 -4.80 0.29
CA SER A 43 -8.59 -5.37 1.59
C SER A 43 -7.91 -6.72 1.40
N ALA A 44 -6.80 -6.97 2.10
CA ALA A 44 -6.14 -8.26 2.14
C ALA A 44 -6.10 -8.78 3.58
N GLN A 45 -6.66 -9.96 3.82
CA GLN A 45 -6.80 -10.57 5.14
C GLN A 45 -6.00 -11.86 5.23
N LYS A 46 -5.23 -12.01 6.31
CA LYS A 46 -4.48 -13.24 6.63
C LYS A 46 -4.15 -13.27 8.12
N ASP A 47 -4.27 -14.44 8.75
CA ASP A 47 -3.91 -14.67 10.16
C ASP A 47 -4.54 -13.65 11.14
N GLY A 48 -5.80 -13.26 10.87
CA GLY A 48 -6.53 -12.28 11.67
C GLY A 48 -6.12 -10.81 11.46
N LYS A 49 -5.10 -10.53 10.62
CA LYS A 49 -4.70 -9.18 10.23
C LYS A 49 -5.42 -8.76 8.94
N ILE A 50 -5.76 -7.48 8.83
CA ILE A 50 -6.41 -6.88 7.67
C ILE A 50 -5.60 -5.65 7.24
N TYR A 51 -5.25 -5.58 5.96
CA TYR A 51 -4.54 -4.47 5.33
C TYR A 51 -5.43 -3.86 4.26
N THR A 52 -5.47 -2.52 4.16
CA THR A 52 -6.39 -1.83 3.25
C THR A 52 -5.71 -0.71 2.48
N GLU A 53 -5.97 -0.62 1.18
CA GLU A 53 -5.45 0.45 0.29
C GLU A 53 -6.40 0.71 -0.89
N GLN A 54 -6.39 1.92 -1.42
CA GLN A 54 -7.21 2.28 -2.59
C GLN A 54 -6.63 1.72 -3.91
N ASP A 55 -5.32 1.50 -3.96
CA ASP A 55 -4.64 0.92 -5.12
C ASP A 55 -4.08 -0.47 -4.78
N PRO A 56 -4.39 -1.52 -5.56
CA PRO A 56 -3.97 -2.89 -5.25
C PRO A 56 -2.45 -3.11 -5.37
N LEU A 57 -1.73 -2.27 -6.14
CA LEU A 57 -0.28 -2.26 -6.16
C LEU A 57 0.29 -1.63 -4.89
N ARG A 58 -0.35 -0.59 -4.35
CA ARG A 58 0.03 -0.04 -3.02
C ARG A 58 -0.22 -1.05 -1.91
N LEU A 59 -1.35 -1.77 -1.96
CA LEU A 59 -1.66 -2.84 -1.01
C LEU A 59 -0.56 -3.91 -1.00
N LEU A 60 -0.15 -4.35 -2.19
CA LEU A 60 0.96 -5.28 -2.32
C LEU A 60 2.27 -4.71 -1.76
N GLY A 61 2.60 -3.46 -2.09
CA GLY A 61 3.80 -2.79 -1.61
C GLY A 61 3.85 -2.69 -0.08
N LEU A 62 2.73 -2.32 0.56
CA LEU A 62 2.59 -2.28 2.00
C LEU A 62 2.87 -3.66 2.64
N ILE A 63 2.26 -4.71 2.10
CA ILE A 63 2.43 -6.06 2.62
C ILE A 63 3.88 -6.55 2.45
N ILE A 64 4.54 -6.24 1.33
CA ILE A 64 5.96 -6.55 1.13
C ILE A 64 6.82 -5.85 2.18
N LEU A 65 6.59 -4.56 2.41
CA LEU A 65 7.34 -3.80 3.42
C LEU A 65 7.17 -4.41 4.81
N LEU A 66 5.95 -4.80 5.19
CA LEU A 66 5.69 -5.42 6.49
C LEU A 66 6.31 -6.82 6.64
N GLN A 67 6.48 -7.56 5.54
CA GLN A 67 7.14 -8.86 5.56
C GLN A 67 8.66 -8.75 5.66
N GLU A 68 9.25 -7.82 4.91
CA GLU A 68 10.71 -7.63 4.85
C GLU A 68 11.25 -6.79 6.04
N TYR A 69 10.44 -5.85 6.54
CA TYR A 69 10.78 -4.91 7.60
C TYR A 69 9.74 -4.98 8.74
N ALA A 70 9.57 -6.18 9.29
CA ALA A 70 8.67 -6.40 10.41
C ALA A 70 9.07 -5.50 11.60
N ALA A 71 8.12 -4.75 12.17
CA ALA A 71 8.39 -3.80 13.24
C ALA A 71 9.03 -4.48 14.47
N GLU A 72 8.75 -5.77 14.68
CA GLU A 72 9.33 -6.59 15.74
C GLU A 72 10.84 -6.86 15.54
N THR A 73 11.37 -6.60 14.35
CA THR A 73 12.80 -6.71 14.02
C THR A 73 13.52 -5.36 14.02
N ALA A 74 12.80 -4.26 14.28
CA ALA A 74 13.42 -2.96 14.47
C ALA A 74 14.28 -3.02 15.74
N THR A 75 15.60 -2.94 15.57
CA THR A 75 16.58 -3.01 16.67
C THR A 75 16.88 -1.64 17.27
N GLU A 76 16.41 -0.58 16.63
CA GLU A 76 16.68 0.81 16.99
C GLU A 76 15.33 1.49 17.27
N ASP A 77 15.17 2.00 18.50
CA ASP A 77 14.09 2.92 18.81
C ASP A 77 14.39 4.21 18.04
N PHE A 78 13.64 4.46 16.96
CA PHE A 78 13.67 5.74 16.25
C PHE A 78 13.24 6.83 17.22
N ASP A 79 14.16 7.70 17.59
CA ASP A 79 13.84 8.86 18.40
C ASP A 79 13.35 10.03 17.52
N GLU A 80 12.86 11.08 18.19
CA GLU A 80 12.29 12.25 17.53
C GLU A 80 13.35 13.01 16.70
N GLU A 81 14.63 12.90 17.06
CA GLU A 81 15.76 13.56 16.40
C GLU A 81 16.10 12.87 15.06
N ASP A 82 16.05 11.54 15.03
CA ASP A 82 16.18 10.75 13.79
C ASP A 82 15.04 11.03 12.79
N PHE A 83 13.82 11.24 13.28
CA PHE A 83 12.66 11.57 12.44
C PHE A 83 12.78 12.98 11.83
N ASP A 84 13.18 13.97 12.63
CA ASP A 84 13.38 15.34 12.18
C ASP A 84 14.50 15.42 11.13
N MET A 85 15.62 14.71 11.33
CA MET A 85 16.72 14.66 10.36
C MET A 85 16.27 14.08 9.01
N LEU A 86 15.48 13.01 9.03
CA LEU A 86 14.94 12.41 7.80
C LEU A 86 13.99 13.37 7.10
N THR A 87 13.01 13.95 7.79
CA THR A 87 12.01 14.84 7.17
C THR A 87 12.60 16.16 6.67
N GLU A 88 13.62 16.70 7.33
CA GLU A 88 14.39 17.85 6.83
C GLU A 88 15.16 17.51 5.54
N SER A 89 15.72 16.30 5.44
CA SER A 89 16.41 15.84 4.23
C SER A 89 15.48 15.68 3.02
N TYR A 90 14.22 15.28 3.24
CA TYR A 90 13.19 15.24 2.19
C TYR A 90 12.61 16.62 1.86
N SER A 91 12.78 17.59 2.75
CA SER A 91 12.39 18.99 2.55
C SER A 91 13.43 19.79 1.75
N LEU A 92 14.42 19.13 1.13
CA LEU A 92 15.33 19.76 0.17
C LEU A 92 14.49 20.41 -0.95
N LYS A 93 14.38 21.73 -0.82
CA LYS A 93 13.63 22.66 -1.67
C LYS A 93 13.83 22.29 -3.14
N PRO A 94 12.79 22.44 -3.99
CA PRO A 94 12.94 22.25 -5.42
C PRO A 94 14.14 23.07 -5.89
N SER A 95 15.15 22.36 -6.39
CA SER A 95 16.30 22.96 -7.03
C SER A 95 15.77 23.85 -8.14
N LYS A 96 15.92 25.18 -7.98
CA LYS A 96 15.62 26.13 -9.04
C LYS A 96 16.65 25.92 -10.15
N TYR A 97 16.33 25.07 -11.10
CA TYR A 97 16.90 25.08 -12.45
C TYR A 97 15.76 25.18 -13.45
#